data_AF-A0A2G9SQP2-F1
#
_entry.id   AF-A0A2G9SQP2-F1
#
_cell.length_a   1.000
_cell.length_b   1.000
_cell.length_c   1.000
_cell.angle_alpha   90.00
_cell.angle_beta   90.00
_cell.angle_gamma   90.00
#
_symmetry.space_group_name_H-M   'P 1'
#
loop_
_entity.id
_entity.type
_entity.pdbx_description
1 polymer ?
#
loop_
_entity_poly.entity_id
_entity_poly.type
_entity_poly.pdbx_seq_one_letter_code
_entity_poly.pdbx_strand_id
1 'polypeptide(L)'
;MQKRRKNRWTKTHLSKVQLDVPSQKVFREDILELKYRFWIARAKFARGELSLEELRKHANALIDAVEERRNQVFGQHKPYRLGLCAAELIANPFLLMQR
;
A
#
# COMPACT_ATOMS: atom_id res chain seq x y z
N MET A 1 29.75 34.27 37.32
CA MET A 1 28.38 34.45 36.76
C MET A 1 28.23 33.63 35.48
N GLN A 2 27.49 32.51 35.53
CA GLN A 2 27.25 31.64 34.37
C GLN A 2 26.05 32.13 33.56
N LYS A 3 26.29 32.51 32.29
CA LYS A 3 25.24 32.88 31.33
C LYS A 3 24.54 31.61 30.82
N ARG A 4 23.36 31.28 31.37
CA ARG A 4 22.47 30.23 30.83
C ARG A 4 21.91 30.69 29.49
N ARG A 5 22.40 30.12 28.37
CA ARG A 5 21.77 30.28 27.05
C ARG A 5 20.58 29.33 26.96
N LYS A 6 19.37 29.88 26.84
CA LYS A 6 18.14 29.13 26.56
C LYS A 6 18.21 28.63 25.11
N ASN A 7 18.24 27.31 24.92
CA ASN A 7 18.08 26.68 23.62
C ASN A 7 16.67 27.01 23.10
N ARG A 8 16.61 27.93 22.14
CA ARG A 8 15.40 28.28 21.41
C ARG A 8 15.11 27.10 20.49
N TRP A 9 14.27 26.17 20.91
CA TRP A 9 13.66 25.18 20.02
C TRP A 9 12.88 25.96 18.97
N THR A 10 13.48 26.11 17.79
CA THR A 10 12.76 26.51 16.58
C THR A 10 11.77 25.38 16.32
N LYS A 11 10.50 25.63 16.65
CA LYS A 11 9.38 24.85 16.13
C LYS A 11 9.53 24.83 14.62
N THR A 12 10.02 23.72 14.09
CA THR A 12 9.91 23.39 12.68
C THR A 12 8.42 23.45 12.40
N HIS A 13 8.00 24.51 11.70
CA HIS A 13 6.67 24.57 11.12
C HIS A 13 6.61 23.36 10.18
N LEU A 14 6.03 22.26 10.67
CA LEU A 14 5.48 21.22 9.82
C LEU A 14 4.40 21.93 9.02
N SER A 15 4.79 22.44 7.85
CA SER A 15 3.89 22.80 6.79
C SER A 15 2.96 21.62 6.63
N LYS A 16 1.74 21.75 7.15
CA LYS A 16 0.64 20.87 6.78
C LYS A 16 0.49 21.06 5.29
N VAL A 17 1.15 20.18 4.53
CA VAL A 17 0.84 20.00 3.13
C VAL A 17 -0.59 19.48 3.14
N GLN A 18 -1.55 20.41 3.05
CA GLN A 18 -2.90 20.08 2.63
C GLN A 18 -2.75 19.61 1.19
N LEU A 19 -2.51 18.30 1.04
CA LEU A 19 -2.85 17.63 -0.19
C LEU A 19 -4.38 17.80 -0.29
N ASP A 20 -4.83 18.59 -1.26
CA ASP A 20 -6.21 18.46 -1.74
C ASP A 20 -6.32 17.02 -2.27
N VAL A 21 -7.01 16.13 -1.54
CA VAL A 21 -7.11 14.71 -1.87
C VAL A 21 -8.51 14.30 -2.34
N PRO A 22 -9.07 14.89 -3.42
CA PRO A 22 -10.17 14.24 -4.12
C PRO A 22 -9.72 12.89 -4.71
N SER A 23 -8.41 12.70 -4.94
CA SER A 23 -7.80 11.47 -5.45
C SER A 23 -7.53 10.37 -4.40
N GLN A 24 -7.95 10.51 -3.12
CA GLN A 24 -7.74 9.43 -2.15
C GLN A 24 -8.88 8.42 -2.13
N LYS A 25 -10.10 8.89 -2.40
CA LYS A 25 -11.31 8.09 -2.29
C LYS A 25 -11.42 7.08 -3.44
N VAL A 26 -11.28 7.57 -4.67
CA VAL A 26 -11.33 6.74 -5.91
C VAL A 26 -10.30 5.61 -5.87
N PHE A 27 -9.08 5.90 -5.41
CA PHE A 27 -8.03 4.88 -5.36
C PHE A 27 -8.18 3.87 -4.21
N ARG A 28 -8.85 4.24 -3.10
CA ARG A 28 -9.21 3.26 -2.07
C ARG A 28 -10.23 2.26 -2.60
N GLU A 29 -11.15 2.74 -3.42
CA GLU A 29 -12.16 1.90 -4.09
C GLU A 29 -11.49 0.93 -5.06
N ASP A 30 -10.50 1.38 -5.85
CA ASP A 30 -9.75 0.53 -6.79
C ASP A 30 -8.98 -0.60 -6.09
N ILE A 31 -8.25 -0.30 -4.99
CA ILE A 31 -7.53 -1.32 -4.23
C ILE A 31 -8.51 -2.29 -3.55
N LEU A 32 -9.63 -1.79 -3.04
CA LEU A 32 -10.66 -2.64 -2.44
C LEU A 32 -11.28 -3.57 -3.49
N GLU A 33 -11.52 -3.08 -4.71
CA GLU A 33 -12.01 -3.90 -5.80
C GLU A 33 -11.00 -4.99 -6.18
N LEU A 34 -9.71 -4.65 -6.28
CA LEU A 34 -8.65 -5.64 -6.54
C LEU A 34 -8.52 -6.67 -5.41
N LYS A 35 -8.67 -6.26 -4.15
CA LYS A 35 -8.74 -7.18 -2.99
C LYS A 35 -9.91 -8.15 -3.13
N TYR A 36 -11.09 -7.65 -3.50
CA TYR A 36 -12.28 -8.46 -3.69
C TYR A 36 -12.11 -9.44 -4.87
N ARG A 37 -11.59 -8.97 -6.01
CA ARG A 37 -11.28 -9.81 -7.18
C ARG A 37 -10.29 -10.92 -6.83
N PHE A 38 -9.23 -10.62 -6.07
CA PHE A 38 -8.27 -11.61 -5.60
C PHE A 38 -8.92 -12.64 -4.66
N TRP A 39 -9.80 -12.20 -3.76
CA TRP A 39 -10.55 -13.10 -2.87
C TRP A 39 -11.46 -14.07 -3.65
N ILE A 40 -12.18 -13.57 -4.66
CA ILE A 40 -12.98 -14.42 -5.56
C ILE A 40 -12.08 -15.40 -6.31
N ALA A 41 -10.96 -14.92 -6.89
CA ALA A 41 -10.04 -15.77 -7.64
C ALA A 41 -9.50 -16.92 -6.79
N ARG A 42 -9.21 -16.66 -5.51
CA ARG A 42 -8.79 -17.68 -4.55
C ARG A 42 -9.90 -18.70 -4.26
N ALA A 43 -11.16 -18.24 -4.11
CA ALA A 43 -12.30 -19.14 -3.94
C ALA A 43 -12.51 -20.05 -5.16
N LYS A 44 -12.35 -19.50 -6.38
CA LYS A 44 -12.41 -20.28 -7.63
C LYS A 44 -11.25 -21.27 -7.75
N PHE A 45 -10.04 -20.85 -7.39
CA PHE A 45 -8.86 -21.73 -7.35
C PHE A 45 -9.05 -22.91 -6.39
N ALA A 46 -9.62 -22.67 -5.19
CA ALA A 46 -9.93 -23.74 -4.23
C ALA A 46 -10.97 -24.74 -4.74
N ARG A 47 -11.82 -24.33 -5.69
CA ARG A 47 -12.80 -25.20 -6.37
C ARG A 47 -12.24 -25.88 -7.63
N GLY A 48 -10.99 -25.59 -8.01
CA GLY A 48 -10.38 -26.08 -9.26
C GLY A 48 -10.88 -25.38 -10.52
N GLU A 49 -11.63 -24.29 -10.39
CA GLU A 49 -12.22 -23.53 -11.51
C GLU A 49 -11.25 -22.50 -12.11
N LEU A 50 -10.10 -22.28 -11.48
CA LEU A 50 -9.13 -21.24 -11.84
C LEU A 50 -7.72 -21.81 -11.74
N SER A 51 -6.87 -21.47 -12.69
CA SER A 51 -5.48 -21.95 -12.73
C SER A 51 -4.59 -21.20 -11.73
N LEU A 52 -3.49 -21.82 -11.31
CA LEU A 52 -2.50 -21.16 -10.45
C LEU A 52 -1.91 -19.90 -11.11
N GLU A 53 -1.75 -19.92 -12.43
CA GLU A 53 -1.25 -18.77 -13.20
C GLU A 53 -2.21 -17.58 -13.17
N GLU A 54 -3.52 -17.83 -13.30
CA GLU A 54 -4.53 -16.78 -13.17
C GLU A 54 -4.58 -16.22 -11.75
N LEU A 55 -4.44 -17.08 -10.73
CA LEU A 55 -4.37 -16.63 -9.35
C LEU A 55 -3.16 -15.72 -9.11
N ARG A 56 -2.01 -16.06 -9.72
CA ARG A 56 -0.80 -15.23 -9.70
C ARG A 56 -1.01 -13.89 -10.40
N LYS A 57 -1.74 -13.83 -11.51
CA LYS A 57 -2.07 -12.56 -12.19
C LYS A 57 -2.88 -11.63 -11.28
N HIS A 58 -3.90 -12.17 -10.59
CA HIS A 58 -4.68 -11.38 -9.63
C HIS A 58 -3.85 -10.92 -8.43
N ALA A 59 -2.94 -11.77 -7.92
CA ALA A 59 -2.03 -11.39 -6.85
C ALA A 59 -1.08 -10.25 -7.27
N ASN A 60 -0.47 -10.35 -8.45
CA ASN A 60 0.43 -9.32 -8.97
C ASN A 60 -0.30 -7.99 -9.17
N ALA A 61 -1.49 -8.01 -9.80
CA ALA A 61 -2.27 -6.79 -10.01
C ALA A 61 -2.61 -6.08 -8.68
N LEU A 62 -2.90 -6.83 -7.62
CA LEU A 62 -3.12 -6.26 -6.30
C LEU A 62 -1.82 -5.69 -5.69
N ILE A 63 -0.69 -6.38 -5.82
CA ILE A 63 0.61 -5.88 -5.34
C ILE A 63 0.98 -4.58 -6.05
N ASP A 64 0.90 -4.56 -7.38
CA ASP A 64 1.25 -3.41 -8.22
C ASP A 64 0.41 -2.18 -7.82
N ALA A 65 -0.91 -2.34 -7.67
CA ALA A 65 -1.78 -1.24 -7.25
C ALA A 65 -1.44 -0.69 -5.86
N VAL A 66 -1.05 -1.55 -4.91
CA VAL A 66 -0.65 -1.11 -3.57
C VAL A 66 0.73 -0.42 -3.60
N GLU A 67 1.67 -0.93 -4.40
CA GLU A 67 2.98 -0.29 -4.60
C GLU A 67 2.85 1.08 -5.27
N GLU A 68 2.03 1.16 -6.33
CA GLU A 68 1.74 2.41 -7.02
C GLU A 68 1.14 3.42 -6.05
N ARG A 69 0.13 3.02 -5.26
CA ARG A 69 -0.47 3.89 -4.25
C ARG A 69 0.54 4.37 -3.22
N ARG A 70 1.42 3.47 -2.76
CA ARG A 70 2.46 3.82 -1.81
C ARG A 70 3.43 4.84 -2.42
N ASN A 71 3.83 4.66 -3.67
CA ASN A 71 4.68 5.62 -4.38
C ASN A 71 3.96 6.96 -4.59
N GLN A 72 2.65 6.98 -4.85
CA GLN A 72 1.89 8.23 -4.96
C GLN A 72 1.80 8.97 -3.61
N VAL A 73 1.61 8.26 -2.49
CA VAL A 73 1.46 8.86 -1.15
C VAL A 73 2.80 9.27 -0.54
N PHE A 74 3.86 8.49 -0.75
CA PHE A 74 5.16 8.62 -0.08
C PHE A 74 6.32 8.92 -1.03
N GLY A 75 6.06 9.13 -2.33
CA GLY A 75 7.05 9.17 -3.42
C GLY A 75 8.11 10.25 -3.34
N GLN A 76 8.04 11.17 -2.38
CA GLN A 76 9.13 12.11 -2.09
C GLN A 76 10.31 11.44 -1.37
N HIS A 77 10.15 10.21 -0.85
CA HIS A 77 11.17 9.50 -0.06
C HIS A 77 11.53 8.12 -0.66
N LYS A 78 12.25 8.10 -1.80
CA LYS A 78 12.75 6.91 -2.51
C LYS A 78 11.66 5.90 -2.95
N PRO A 79 11.81 5.25 -4.12
CA PRO A 79 10.91 4.16 -4.50
C PRO A 79 11.07 3.02 -3.49
N TYR A 80 10.01 2.77 -2.71
CA TYR A 80 9.96 1.65 -1.78
C TYR A 80 9.12 0.55 -2.41
N ARG A 81 9.75 -0.58 -2.77
CA ARG A 81 9.04 -1.79 -3.13
C ARG A 81 8.61 -2.53 -1.87
N LEU A 82 7.39 -3.05 -1.85
CA LEU A 82 6.88 -3.83 -0.72
C LEU A 82 7.69 -5.11 -0.50
N GLY A 83 8.43 -5.56 -1.52
CA GLY A 83 9.18 -6.81 -1.51
C GLY A 83 8.29 -8.04 -1.46
N LEU A 84 6.98 -7.85 -1.68
CA LEU A 84 5.99 -8.92 -1.70
C LEU A 84 5.95 -9.55 -3.09
N CYS A 85 6.01 -10.87 -3.14
CA CYS A 85 5.76 -11.62 -4.37
C CYS A 85 4.37 -12.26 -4.37
N ALA A 86 3.88 -12.61 -5.57
CA ALA A 86 2.59 -13.31 -5.74
C ALA A 86 2.50 -14.56 -4.87
N ALA A 87 3.59 -15.33 -4.77
CA ALA A 87 3.62 -16.57 -4.01
C ALA A 87 3.43 -16.33 -2.50
N GLU A 88 4.05 -15.29 -1.94
CA GLU A 88 3.86 -14.89 -0.55
C GLU A 88 2.44 -14.42 -0.28
N LEU A 89 1.86 -13.64 -1.19
CA LEU A 89 0.48 -13.18 -1.06
C LEU A 89 -0.55 -14.32 -1.18
N ILE A 90 -0.28 -15.31 -2.05
CA ILE A 90 -1.10 -16.52 -2.18
C ILE A 90 -1.00 -17.37 -0.91
N ALA A 91 0.21 -17.58 -0.41
CA ALA A 91 0.48 -18.36 0.81
C ALA A 91 -0.11 -17.68 2.06
N ASN A 92 -0.03 -16.34 2.13
CA ASN A 92 -0.51 -15.58 3.27
C ASN A 92 -1.32 -14.33 2.81
N PRO A 93 -2.66 -14.48 2.65
CA PRO A 93 -3.51 -13.45 2.05
C PRO A 93 -3.69 -12.21 2.93
N PHE A 94 -3.36 -12.30 4.23
CA PHE A 94 -3.52 -11.20 5.18
C PHE A 94 -2.32 -10.24 5.21
N LEU A 95 -1.24 -10.52 4.48
CA LEU A 95 -0.05 -9.66 4.41
C LEU A 95 -0.36 -8.21 4.01
N LEU A 96 -1.40 -8.01 3.20
CA LEU A 96 -1.88 -6.70 2.75
C LEU A 96 -3.09 -6.16 3.55
N MET A 97 -3.50 -6.86 4.60
CA MET A 97 -4.66 -6.49 5.44
C MET A 97 -4.28 -5.94 6.82
N GLN A 98 -3.02 -6.07 7.24
CA GLN A 98 -2.57 -5.68 8.59
C GLN A 98 -1.92 -4.28 8.69
N ARG A 99 -1.94 -3.47 7.64
CA ARG A 99 -1.25 -2.15 7.60
C ARG A 99 -2.16 -1.01 7.20
#